data_AF-A0A8J7G2U1-F1
#
_entry.id   AF-A0A8J7G2U1-F1
#
_cell.length_a   1.000
_cell.length_b   1.000
_cell.length_c   1.000
_cell.angle_alpha   90.00
_cell.angle_beta   90.00
_cell.angle_gamma   90.00
#
_symmetry.space_group_name_H-M   'P 1'
#
loop_
_entity.id
_entity.type
_entity.pdbx_description
1 polymer ?
#
loop_
_entity_poly.entity_id
_entity_poly.type
_entity_poly.pdbx_seq_one_letter_code
_entity_poly.pdbx_strand_id
1 'polypeptide(L)'
;MSLKMYGLDRYAHELVAEFCPKGVLNETHDMRTTAALGLERFFGEHLRLGDKPEGDYWRKTWDRFVKIMDDSGIKVPTLDETASTNSTTIRQVVNDLWDEEKFPTAHRKVALAVLIQLCDDMVWWAQRYKKFSPQKT
;
A
#
# COMPACT_ATOMS: atom_id res chain seq x y z
N MET A 1 12.10 -21.47 1.03
CA MET A 1 10.94 -20.89 0.32
C MET A 1 11.46 -19.94 -0.72
N SER A 2 11.19 -20.18 -2.01
CA SER A 2 11.59 -19.24 -3.07
C SER A 2 10.63 -18.06 -3.05
N LEU A 3 11.17 -16.85 -2.84
CA LEU A 3 10.51 -15.61 -3.21
C LEU A 3 9.98 -15.80 -4.64
N LYS A 4 8.65 -15.88 -4.82
CA LYS A 4 8.08 -15.91 -6.17
C LYS A 4 8.33 -14.53 -6.78
N MET A 5 9.47 -14.37 -7.45
CA MET A 5 9.92 -13.15 -8.11
C MET A 5 8.87 -12.54 -9.05
N TYR A 6 7.83 -13.30 -9.42
CA TYR A 6 6.73 -12.91 -10.29
C TYR A 6 5.45 -12.46 -9.56
N GLY A 7 5.48 -12.29 -8.22
CA GLY A 7 4.29 -11.93 -7.44
C GLY A 7 3.93 -10.43 -7.50
N LEU A 8 4.92 -9.55 -7.35
CA LEU A 8 4.68 -8.10 -7.19
C LEU A 8 4.02 -7.47 -8.43
N ASP A 9 4.55 -7.73 -9.62
CA ASP A 9 3.96 -7.24 -10.86
C ASP A 9 2.51 -7.71 -11.05
N ARG A 10 2.22 -8.98 -10.71
CA ARG A 10 0.86 -9.51 -10.74
C ARG A 10 -0.04 -8.81 -9.72
N TYR A 11 0.44 -8.56 -8.51
CA TYR A 11 -0.33 -7.85 -7.49
C TYR A 11 -0.60 -6.39 -7.88
N ALA A 12 0.38 -5.71 -8.48
CA ALA A 12 0.23 -4.39 -9.04
C ALA A 12 -0.81 -4.37 -10.17
N HIS A 13 -0.75 -5.35 -11.08
CA HIS A 13 -1.73 -5.52 -12.14
C HIS A 13 -3.15 -5.71 -11.60
N GLU A 14 -3.34 -6.62 -10.65
CA GLU A 14 -4.62 -6.91 -10.01
C GLU A 14 -5.21 -5.64 -9.35
N LEU A 15 -4.40 -4.91 -8.57
CA LEU A 15 -4.80 -3.65 -7.94
C LEU A 15 -5.20 -2.57 -8.96
N VAL A 16 -4.37 -2.35 -9.98
CA VAL A 16 -4.66 -1.34 -11.03
C VAL A 16 -5.92 -1.71 -11.82
N ALA A 17 -6.08 -2.98 -12.17
CA ALA A 17 -7.25 -3.45 -12.91
C ALA A 17 -8.54 -3.27 -12.11
N GLU A 18 -8.52 -3.53 -10.79
CA GLU A 18 -9.66 -3.34 -9.88
C GLU A 18 -10.08 -1.87 -9.78
N PHE A 19 -9.12 -0.94 -9.75
CA PHE A 19 -9.38 0.49 -9.54
C PHE A 19 -9.48 1.30 -10.85
N CYS A 20 -9.18 0.70 -12.00
CA CYS A 20 -9.35 1.35 -13.31
C CYS A 20 -10.78 1.84 -13.56
N PRO A 21 -11.86 1.05 -13.32
CA PRO A 21 -13.23 1.53 -13.51
C PRO A 21 -13.64 2.66 -12.57
N LYS A 22 -12.92 2.84 -11.44
CA LYS A 22 -13.19 3.91 -10.47
C LYS A 22 -12.57 5.25 -10.86
N GLY A 23 -11.73 5.31 -11.91
CA GLY A 23 -11.17 6.56 -12.42
C GLY A 23 -10.08 7.20 -11.54
N VAL A 24 -9.48 6.42 -10.64
CA VAL A 24 -8.50 6.88 -9.63
C VAL A 24 -7.06 6.43 -9.92
N LEU A 25 -6.75 6.06 -11.17
CA LEU A 25 -5.42 5.56 -11.53
C LEU A 25 -4.29 6.58 -11.36
N ASN A 26 -4.60 7.88 -11.26
CA ASN A 26 -3.57 8.88 -10.99
C ASN A 26 -2.97 8.76 -9.59
N GLU A 27 -3.70 8.16 -8.63
CA GLU A 27 -3.22 7.93 -7.27
C GLU A 27 -1.96 7.05 -7.25
N THR A 28 -1.68 6.24 -8.27
CA THR A 28 -0.44 5.43 -8.30
C THR A 28 0.82 6.30 -8.30
N HIS A 29 0.76 7.50 -8.89
CA HIS A 29 1.89 8.45 -8.86
C HIS A 29 2.08 9.06 -7.47
N ASP A 30 0.98 9.33 -6.78
CA ASP A 30 0.99 9.84 -5.41
C ASP A 30 1.47 8.74 -4.44
N MET A 31 1.02 7.49 -4.63
CA MET A 31 1.51 6.31 -3.91
C MET A 31 3.02 6.14 -4.05
N ARG A 32 3.57 6.19 -5.27
CA ARG A 32 5.02 6.13 -5.49
C ARG A 32 5.76 7.24 -4.75
N THR A 33 5.26 8.47 -4.82
CA THR A 33 5.87 9.62 -4.16
C THR A 33 5.84 9.48 -2.64
N THR A 34 4.71 9.05 -2.09
CA THR A 34 4.53 8.85 -0.64
C THR A 34 5.32 7.66 -0.11
N ALA A 35 5.45 6.57 -0.87
CA ALA A 35 6.26 5.42 -0.48
C ALA A 35 7.73 5.82 -0.20
N ALA A 36 8.29 6.74 -1.00
CA ALA A 36 9.63 7.27 -0.77
C ALA A 36 9.79 8.06 0.55
N LEU A 37 8.67 8.51 1.14
CA LEU A 37 8.64 9.26 2.40
C LEU A 37 8.44 8.35 3.63
N GLY A 38 8.19 7.05 3.43
CA GLY A 38 8.16 6.04 4.49
C GLY A 38 6.80 5.37 4.71
N LEU A 39 6.85 4.27 5.46
CA LEU A 39 5.70 3.39 5.73
C LEU A 39 4.58 4.10 6.49
N GLU A 40 4.92 4.92 7.50
CA GLU A 40 3.96 5.68 8.29
C GLU A 40 3.10 6.60 7.42
N ARG A 41 3.75 7.35 6.51
CA ARG A 41 3.05 8.31 5.65
C ARG A 41 2.17 7.59 4.64
N PHE A 42 2.64 6.46 4.10
CA PHE A 42 1.84 5.64 3.20
C PHE A 42 0.61 5.05 3.91
N PHE A 43 0.81 4.48 5.10
CA PHE A 43 -0.27 3.99 5.94
C PHE A 43 -1.28 5.10 6.25
N GLY A 44 -0.86 6.31 6.61
CA GLY A 44 -1.79 7.39 6.98
C GLY A 44 -2.68 7.91 5.84
N GLU A 45 -2.32 7.67 4.58
CA GLU A 45 -2.97 8.35 3.45
C GLU A 45 -4.41 7.86 3.20
N HIS A 46 -4.68 6.57 3.37
CA HIS A 46 -6.05 6.05 3.25
C HIS A 46 -6.97 6.61 4.35
N LEU A 47 -6.42 6.93 5.53
CA LEU A 47 -7.17 7.57 6.63
C LEU A 47 -7.52 9.02 6.30
N ARG A 48 -6.60 9.74 5.64
CA ARG A 48 -6.81 11.12 5.19
C ARG A 48 -7.86 11.21 4.09
N LEU A 49 -7.87 10.24 3.18
CA LEU A 49 -8.78 10.20 2.03
C LEU A 49 -10.18 9.68 2.40
N GLY A 50 -10.30 8.88 3.47
CA GLY A 50 -11.57 8.37 3.99
C GLY A 50 -12.26 7.43 3.00
N ASP A 51 -13.58 7.55 2.87
CA ASP A 51 -14.43 6.66 2.07
C ASP A 51 -14.44 6.99 0.57
N LYS A 52 -13.52 7.84 0.11
CA LYS A 52 -13.37 8.15 -1.32
C LYS A 52 -12.81 6.94 -2.08
N PRO A 53 -13.10 6.80 -3.39
CA PRO A 53 -12.53 5.73 -4.20
C PRO A 53 -10.98 5.72 -4.19
N GLU A 54 -10.37 6.89 -4.08
CA GLU A 54 -8.93 7.04 -3.86
C GLU A 54 -8.52 6.40 -2.52
N GLY A 55 -9.20 6.73 -1.42
CA GLY A 55 -8.89 6.19 -0.09
C GLY A 55 -9.01 4.66 -0.02
N ASP A 56 -10.02 4.09 -0.68
CA ASP A 56 -10.16 2.63 -0.84
C ASP A 56 -8.96 2.04 -1.62
N TYR A 57 -8.46 2.75 -2.63
CA TYR A 57 -7.30 2.30 -3.40
C TYR A 57 -6.03 2.25 -2.54
N TRP A 58 -5.79 3.29 -1.75
CA TRP A 58 -4.68 3.34 -0.80
C TRP A 58 -4.79 2.24 0.26
N ARG A 59 -6.00 2.01 0.80
CA ARG A 59 -6.25 0.98 1.79
C ARG A 59 -5.96 -0.41 1.23
N LYS A 60 -6.57 -0.75 0.09
CA LYS A 60 -6.36 -2.05 -0.59
C LYS A 60 -4.89 -2.29 -0.93
N THR A 61 -4.18 -1.24 -1.36
CA THR A 61 -2.75 -1.33 -1.65
C THR A 61 -1.94 -1.63 -0.38
N TRP A 62 -2.24 -0.94 0.73
CA TRP A 62 -1.61 -1.20 2.02
C TRP A 62 -1.90 -2.62 2.53
N ASP A 63 -3.16 -3.06 2.51
CA ASP A 63 -3.57 -4.39 2.96
C ASP A 63 -2.88 -5.49 2.14
N ARG A 64 -2.81 -5.29 0.81
CA ARG A 64 -2.12 -6.19 -0.10
C ARG A 64 -0.63 -6.26 0.21
N PHE A 65 -0.01 -5.11 0.47
CA PHE A 65 1.39 -5.02 0.88
C PHE A 65 1.65 -5.74 2.21
N VAL A 66 0.82 -5.52 3.24
CA VAL A 66 0.93 -6.22 4.54
C VAL A 66 0.88 -7.73 4.33
N LYS A 67 -0.03 -8.22 3.49
CA LYS A 67 -0.13 -9.65 3.16
C LYS A 67 1.10 -10.19 2.43
N ILE A 68 1.67 -9.43 1.49
CA ILE A 68 2.91 -9.82 0.77
C ILE A 68 4.08 -9.99 1.75
N MET A 69 4.20 -9.06 2.69
CA MET A 69 5.23 -9.11 3.73
C MET A 69 5.00 -10.28 4.68
N ASP A 70 3.74 -10.55 5.03
CA ASP A 70 3.38 -11.67 5.90
C ASP A 70 3.70 -13.03 5.27
N ASP A 71 3.43 -13.20 3.98
CA ASP A 71 3.81 -14.40 3.21
C ASP A 71 5.34 -14.65 3.24
N SER A 72 6.12 -13.60 3.53
CA SER A 72 7.59 -13.64 3.67
C SER A 72 8.06 -13.72 5.13
N GLY A 73 7.14 -13.87 6.09
CA GLY A 73 7.43 -13.94 7.52
C GLY A 73 7.65 -12.60 8.22
N ILE A 74 7.35 -11.48 7.54
CA ILE A 74 7.51 -10.13 8.09
C ILE A 74 6.13 -9.55 8.42
N LYS A 75 5.82 -9.45 9.72
CA LYS A 75 4.58 -8.84 10.20
C LYS A 75 4.70 -7.32 10.20
N VAL A 76 4.08 -6.67 9.22
CA VAL A 76 4.00 -5.20 9.16
C VAL A 76 2.88 -4.72 10.11
N PRO A 77 3.16 -3.81 11.05
CA PRO A 77 2.13 -3.21 11.89
C PRO A 77 1.01 -2.56 11.08
N THR A 78 -0.25 -2.84 11.43
CA THR A 78 -1.43 -2.28 10.77
C THR A 78 -2.61 -2.23 11.73
N LEU A 79 -3.73 -1.63 11.30
CA LEU A 79 -4.96 -1.58 12.09
C LEU A 79 -5.61 -2.96 12.15
N ASP A 80 -6.11 -3.32 13.33
CA ASP A 80 -6.95 -4.49 13.50
C ASP A 80 -8.31 -4.24 12.83
N GLU A 81 -8.73 -5.14 11.94
CA GLU A 81 -10.01 -5.07 11.22
C GLU A 81 -11.22 -5.06 12.17
N THR A 82 -11.07 -5.59 13.39
CA THR A 82 -12.13 -5.68 14.39
C THR A 82 -12.20 -4.49 15.34
N ALA A 83 -11.17 -3.63 15.35
CA ALA A 83 -11.10 -2.48 16.23
C ALA A 83 -11.63 -1.20 15.57
N SER A 84 -12.24 -0.31 16.36
CA SER A 84 -12.63 1.00 15.85
C SER A 84 -11.39 1.86 15.56
N THR A 85 -11.31 2.37 14.33
CA THR A 85 -10.24 3.32 13.95
C THR A 85 -10.42 4.64 14.69
N ASN A 86 -9.45 4.99 15.53
CA ASN A 86 -9.44 6.20 16.33
C ASN A 86 -7.99 6.69 16.53
N SER A 87 -7.81 7.88 17.12
CA SER A 87 -6.48 8.47 17.29
C SER A 87 -5.52 7.60 18.10
N THR A 88 -6.03 6.84 19.08
CA THR A 88 -5.21 5.93 19.90
C THR A 88 -4.72 4.75 19.08
N THR A 89 -5.60 4.10 18.32
CA THR A 89 -5.23 2.93 17.50
C THR A 89 -4.30 3.33 16.35
N ILE A 90 -4.53 4.48 15.73
CA ILE A 90 -3.61 5.04 14.71
C ILE A 90 -2.22 5.30 15.32
N ARG A 91 -2.16 5.96 16.48
CA ARG A 91 -0.88 6.25 17.16
C ARG A 91 -0.15 4.96 17.54
N GLN A 92 -0.88 3.92 17.93
CA GLN A 92 -0.28 2.63 18.24
C GLN A 92 0.38 1.99 17.00
N VAL A 93 -0.29 1.98 15.84
CA VAL A 93 0.31 1.47 14.59
C VAL A 93 1.59 2.25 14.24
N VAL A 94 1.55 3.58 14.36
CA VAL A 94 2.73 4.42 14.12
C VAL A 94 3.86 4.08 15.07
N ASN A 95 3.59 3.98 16.38
CA ASN A 95 4.62 3.59 17.35
C ASN A 95 5.20 2.20 17.04
N ASP A 96 4.34 1.24 16.68
CA ASP A 96 4.74 -0.13 16.37
C ASP A 96 5.58 -0.21 15.07
N LEU A 97 5.35 0.68 14.10
CA LEU A 97 6.23 0.83 12.93
C LEU A 97 7.64 1.32 13.31
N TRP A 98 7.80 2.02 14.44
CA TRP A 98 9.08 2.54 14.91
C TRP A 98 9.72 1.71 16.02
N ASP A 99 8.99 0.75 16.58
CA ASP A 99 9.43 -0.13 17.66
C ASP A 99 10.41 -1.20 17.16
N GLU A 100 11.59 -1.30 17.78
CA GLU A 100 12.65 -2.22 17.34
C GLU A 100 12.36 -3.68 17.72
N GLU A 101 11.53 -3.94 18.74
CA GLU A 101 11.17 -5.29 19.15
C GLU A 101 10.06 -5.86 18.25
N LYS A 102 9.06 -5.03 17.90
CA LYS A 102 7.94 -5.41 17.04
C LYS A 102 8.28 -5.36 15.55
N PHE A 103 9.01 -4.32 15.13
CA PHE A 103 9.32 -4.11 13.72
C PHE A 103 10.77 -3.63 13.52
N PRO A 104 11.74 -4.57 13.62
CA PRO A 104 13.16 -4.27 13.57
C PRO A 104 13.57 -3.50 12.31
N THR A 105 14.65 -2.73 12.43
CA THR A 105 15.19 -1.90 11.34
C THR A 105 15.44 -2.68 10.05
N ALA A 106 15.87 -3.95 10.15
CA ALA A 106 16.07 -4.80 8.98
C ALA A 106 14.75 -5.06 8.22
N HIS A 107 13.67 -5.38 8.95
CA HIS A 107 12.35 -5.58 8.35
C HIS A 107 11.78 -4.29 7.77
N ARG A 108 11.98 -3.14 8.43
CA ARG A 108 11.59 -1.82 7.90
C ARG A 108 12.20 -1.53 6.53
N LYS A 109 13.50 -1.79 6.38
CA LYS A 109 14.21 -1.57 5.11
C LYS A 109 13.68 -2.47 4.00
N VAL A 110 13.45 -3.75 4.28
CA VAL A 110 12.88 -4.69 3.30
C VAL A 110 11.45 -4.30 2.92
N ALA A 111 10.61 -4.01 3.92
CA ALA A 111 9.25 -3.57 3.75
C ALA A 111 9.16 -2.31 2.88
N LEU A 112 10.00 -1.31 3.15
CA LEU A 112 10.05 -0.08 2.37
C LEU A 112 10.47 -0.35 0.91
N ALA A 113 11.49 -1.18 0.69
CA ALA A 113 11.94 -1.53 -0.65
C ALA A 113 10.84 -2.27 -1.46
N VAL A 114 10.13 -3.19 -0.82
CA VAL A 114 9.02 -3.92 -1.44
C VAL A 114 7.85 -2.98 -1.76
N LEU A 115 7.49 -2.07 -0.86
CA LEU A 115 6.42 -1.10 -1.09
C LEU A 115 6.74 -0.17 -2.26
N ILE A 116 7.98 0.34 -2.32
CA ILE A 116 8.44 1.18 -3.43
C ILE A 116 8.33 0.42 -4.75
N GLN A 117 8.84 -0.81 -4.82
CA GLN A 117 8.76 -1.62 -6.03
C GLN A 117 7.31 -1.90 -6.45
N LEU A 118 6.42 -2.23 -5.50
CA LEU A 118 5.00 -2.43 -5.77
C LEU A 118 4.37 -1.16 -6.38
N CYS A 119 4.68 0.02 -5.85
CA CYS A 119 4.19 1.28 -6.37
C CYS A 119 4.72 1.59 -7.77
N ASP A 120 6.00 1.28 -8.05
CA ASP A 120 6.59 1.44 -9.37
C ASP A 120 5.92 0.53 -10.42
N ASP A 121 5.67 -0.73 -10.07
CA ASP A 121 4.94 -1.67 -10.92
C ASP A 121 3.50 -1.19 -11.18
N MET A 122 2.83 -0.65 -10.15
CA MET A 122 1.48 -0.07 -10.27
C MET A 122 1.46 1.13 -11.22
N VAL A 123 2.45 2.02 -11.16
CA VAL A 123 2.55 3.15 -12.11
C VAL A 123 2.67 2.64 -13.54
N TRP A 124 3.48 1.60 -13.77
CA TRP A 124 3.66 1.03 -15.10
C TRP A 124 2.37 0.44 -15.67
N TRP A 125 1.58 -0.26 -14.85
CA TRP A 125 0.27 -0.79 -15.22
C TRP A 125 -0.77 0.32 -15.40
N ALA A 126 -0.80 1.31 -14.52
CA ALA A 126 -1.74 2.43 -14.60
C ALA A 126 -1.62 3.16 -15.95
N GLN A 127 -0.41 3.38 -16.45
CA GLN A 127 -0.20 3.99 -17.78
C GLN A 127 -0.84 3.18 -18.93
N ARG A 128 -0.88 1.85 -18.84
CA ARG A 128 -1.52 0.97 -19.84
C ARG A 128 -3.03 0.95 -19.74
N TYR A 129 -3.53 1.08 -18.51
CA TYR A 129 -4.95 1.10 -18.20
C TYR A 129 -5.60 2.48 -18.39
N LYS A 130 -4.82 3.57 -18.45
CA LYS A 130 -5.34 4.95 -18.65
C LYS A 130 -6.35 5.10 -19.78
N LYS A 131 -6.13 4.41 -20.92
CA LYS A 131 -7.06 4.45 -22.07
C LYS A 131 -8.42 3.78 -21.82
N PHE A 132 -8.53 2.98 -20.75
CA PHE A 132 -9.74 2.29 -20.31
C PHE A 132 -10.36 2.92 -19.05
N SER A 133 -9.68 3.91 -18.45
CA SER A 133 -10.19 4.66 -17.32
C SER A 133 -11.34 5.57 -17.77
N PRO A 134 -12.40 5.75 -16.96
CA PRO A 134 -13.40 6.78 -17.22
C PRO A 134 -12.74 8.13 -17.47
N GLN A 135 -13.12 8.81 -18.54
CA GLN A 135 -12.69 10.19 -18.76
C GLN A 135 -13.47 11.08 -17.79
N LYS A 136 -12.76 11.94 -17.03
CA LYS A 136 -13.42 12.99 -16.26
C LYS A 136 -14.01 13.99 -17.28
N THR A 137 -15.33 13.94 -17.46
CA THR A 137 -16.12 14.96 -18.18
C THR A 137 -15.98 16.33 -17.55
#